data_AF-A0ABD6M3Y6-F1
#
_entry.id   AF-A0ABD6M3Y6-F1
#
_cell.length_a   1.000
_cell.length_b   1.000
_cell.length_c   1.000
_cell.angle_alpha   90.00
_cell.angle_beta   90.00
_cell.angle_gamma   90.00
#
_symmetry.space_group_name_H-M   'P 1'
#
loop_
_entity.id
_entity.type
_entity.pdbx_description
1 polymer ?
#
loop_
_entity_poly.entity_id
_entity_poly.type
_entity_poly.pdbx_seq_one_letter_code
_entity_poly.pdbx_strand_id
1 'polypeptide(L)'
;MSQQSDLERKVKHLTKMVEQHKRGKANGIYAVCSAHPLVLESAIRYAHANHTPLLIEATSNQVDQFGGYTGMTPADFRSFVCRLAESFDFPQEMLILGGDHLGPNRWQNLPAEQAMANADDLIKSYVAAGFKKIHLDCSMSCQGDPVPLTDAIVAERAARLAKVAEETCKAHFGESDLVYVIGTEVPVPGGAHETLTELEVTTPDAARATLEAHHHAFEKQGLDAIWPRIIALVVQPGVEFDHTHIIDYQPQKAVALSKMVEAYDTLVFEAHSTDYQTPQSLRQLVKDHFAILKVGPALTFALREALFSLAAIEEELLPAKACSGLRHVLESVMLDRPEYWQSHYHGDGNARRLARGYSYSDRVRYYWPDSQIDDAFDRLVRNLADEPIPLPLISQYLPLQYVKVREGDLNATPRELIINHIQDILQQYHRACQGASSHNA
;
A
#
# COMPACT_ATOMS: atom_id res chain seq x y z
N MET A 1 29.45 -7.25 12.22
CA MET A 1 28.64 -8.13 11.37
C MET A 1 28.02 -7.21 10.31
N SER A 2 28.25 -7.49 9.03
CA SER A 2 28.17 -6.48 7.96
C SER A 2 26.74 -6.25 7.47
N GLN A 3 26.46 -5.07 6.90
CA GLN A 3 25.17 -4.71 6.27
C GLN A 3 24.66 -5.77 5.27
N GLN A 4 25.55 -6.60 4.72
CA GLN A 4 25.24 -7.71 3.82
C GLN A 4 24.49 -8.86 4.53
N SER A 5 24.79 -9.17 5.80
CA SER A 5 24.08 -10.23 6.55
C SER A 5 22.65 -9.85 6.91
N ASP A 6 22.39 -8.55 7.13
CA ASP A 6 21.06 -8.03 7.44
C ASP A 6 20.19 -7.91 6.18
N LEU A 7 20.82 -7.64 5.02
CA LEU A 7 20.17 -7.55 3.72
C LEU A 7 19.65 -8.91 3.24
N GLU A 8 20.48 -9.95 3.32
CA GLU A 8 20.08 -11.33 3.01
C GLU A 8 18.89 -11.80 3.87
N ARG A 9 18.80 -11.33 5.12
CA ARG A 9 17.76 -11.75 6.06
C ARG A 9 16.37 -11.21 5.67
N LYS A 10 16.29 -10.01 5.05
CA LYS A 10 15.04 -9.38 4.59
C LYS A 10 14.36 -10.16 3.48
N VAL A 11 15.11 -10.50 2.44
CA VAL A 11 14.62 -11.28 1.29
C VAL A 11 14.20 -12.68 1.71
N LYS A 12 14.96 -13.29 2.63
CA LYS A 12 14.61 -14.56 3.25
C LYS A 12 13.25 -14.53 3.95
N HIS A 13 12.71 -13.37 4.37
CA HIS A 13 11.36 -13.32 4.94
C HIS A 13 10.28 -13.58 3.88
N LEU A 14 10.34 -12.92 2.72
CA LEU A 14 9.31 -13.06 1.67
C LEU A 14 9.35 -14.43 1.00
N THR A 15 10.54 -14.90 0.59
CA THR A 15 10.67 -16.21 -0.07
C THR A 15 10.29 -17.36 0.88
N LYS A 16 10.68 -17.27 2.16
CA LYS A 16 10.26 -18.25 3.19
C LYS A 16 8.76 -18.17 3.49
N MET A 17 8.16 -16.98 3.44
CA MET A 17 6.71 -16.82 3.58
C MET A 17 5.99 -17.57 2.46
N VAL A 18 6.41 -17.37 1.21
CA VAL A 18 5.88 -18.09 0.05
C VAL A 18 6.11 -19.59 0.17
N GLU A 19 7.33 -20.04 0.45
CA GLU A 19 7.66 -21.46 0.64
C GLU A 19 6.77 -22.13 1.69
N GLN A 20 6.51 -21.44 2.80
CA GLN A 20 5.61 -21.93 3.85
C GLN A 20 4.15 -21.98 3.38
N HIS A 21 3.72 -20.95 2.64
CA HIS A 21 2.38 -20.89 2.08
C HIS A 21 2.12 -22.07 1.14
N LYS A 22 3.06 -22.32 0.22
CA LYS A 22 3.00 -23.42 -0.75
C LYS A 22 3.07 -24.80 -0.11
N ARG A 23 3.59 -24.90 1.11
CA ARG A 23 3.52 -26.12 1.95
C ARG A 23 2.19 -26.29 2.70
N GLY A 24 1.17 -25.49 2.37
CA GLY A 24 -0.18 -25.60 2.92
C GLY A 24 -0.41 -24.80 4.20
N LYS A 25 0.52 -23.95 4.62
CA LYS A 25 0.23 -22.98 5.68
C LYS A 25 -0.63 -21.85 5.11
N ALA A 26 -1.66 -21.45 5.85
CA ALA A 26 -2.50 -20.31 5.47
C ALA A 26 -1.87 -18.97 5.89
N ASN A 27 -0.57 -18.76 5.64
CA ASN A 27 0.16 -17.54 6.03
C ASN A 27 0.26 -16.55 4.88
N GLY A 28 0.37 -15.26 5.17
CA GLY A 28 0.58 -14.21 4.17
C GLY A 28 1.41 -13.06 4.73
N ILE A 29 1.44 -11.95 4.00
CA ILE A 29 1.95 -10.67 4.46
C ILE A 29 1.06 -9.55 3.92
N TYR A 30 0.89 -8.49 4.70
CA TYR A 30 0.26 -7.27 4.21
C TYR A 30 1.32 -6.22 3.86
N ALA A 31 1.10 -5.51 2.78
CA ALA A 31 1.96 -4.44 2.29
C ALA A 31 1.31 -3.09 2.62
N VAL A 32 2.01 -2.30 3.43
CA VAL A 32 1.59 -0.94 3.80
C VAL A 32 2.01 0.03 2.70
N CYS A 33 1.06 0.43 1.86
CA CYS A 33 1.27 1.31 0.70
C CYS A 33 0.92 2.77 1.04
N SER A 34 1.63 3.36 1.99
CA SER A 34 1.41 4.74 2.44
C SER A 34 2.72 5.48 2.70
N ALA A 35 2.71 6.78 2.43
CA ALA A 35 3.81 7.70 2.75
C ALA A 35 3.52 8.58 3.99
N HIS A 36 2.33 8.43 4.60
CA HIS A 36 1.94 9.32 5.71
C HIS A 36 2.71 8.97 7.00
N PRO A 37 3.38 9.92 7.67
CA PRO A 37 4.20 9.66 8.85
C PRO A 37 3.47 8.88 9.98
N LEU A 38 2.25 9.28 10.33
CA LEU A 38 1.45 8.61 11.37
C LEU A 38 0.98 7.20 10.99
N VAL A 39 0.79 6.92 9.69
CA VAL A 39 0.47 5.57 9.22
C VAL A 39 1.71 4.67 9.33
N LEU A 40 2.87 5.20 8.93
CA LEU A 40 4.14 4.49 9.03
C LEU A 40 4.53 4.22 10.50
N GLU A 41 4.38 5.22 11.38
CA GLU A 41 4.53 5.03 12.82
C GLU A 41 3.59 3.95 13.35
N SER A 42 2.29 3.99 12.97
CA SER A 42 1.31 3.00 13.40
C SER A 42 1.73 1.59 13.00
N ALA A 43 2.18 1.41 11.75
CA ALA A 43 2.64 0.15 11.20
C ALA A 43 3.91 -0.37 11.90
N ILE A 44 4.89 0.50 12.13
CA ILE A 44 6.14 0.19 12.83
C ILE A 44 5.85 -0.24 14.27
N ARG A 45 5.08 0.55 15.02
CA ARG A 45 4.72 0.23 16.41
C ARG A 45 3.93 -1.08 16.49
N TYR A 46 3.02 -1.30 15.55
CA TYR A 46 2.22 -2.52 15.51
C TYR A 46 3.06 -3.77 15.20
N ALA A 47 3.92 -3.69 14.18
CA ALA A 47 4.82 -4.78 13.82
C ALA A 47 5.83 -5.08 14.93
N HIS A 48 6.34 -4.05 15.61
CA HIS A 48 7.22 -4.18 16.77
C HIS A 48 6.54 -4.96 17.90
N ALA A 49 5.33 -4.53 18.30
CA ALA A 49 4.57 -5.16 19.39
C ALA A 49 4.20 -6.62 19.10
N ASN A 50 4.04 -7.00 17.83
CA ASN A 50 3.68 -8.36 17.42
C ASN A 50 4.88 -9.19 16.93
N HIS A 51 6.10 -8.64 16.97
CA HIS A 51 7.33 -9.30 16.51
C HIS A 51 7.25 -9.86 15.08
N THR A 52 6.61 -9.14 14.16
CA THR A 52 6.46 -9.56 12.75
C THR A 52 7.30 -8.72 11.80
N PRO A 53 7.74 -9.28 10.65
CA PRO A 53 8.29 -8.47 9.58
C PRO A 53 7.28 -7.41 9.13
N LEU A 54 7.78 -6.25 8.70
CA LEU A 54 6.97 -5.15 8.19
C LEU A 54 7.34 -4.88 6.73
N LEU A 55 6.36 -4.99 5.84
CA LEU A 55 6.50 -4.61 4.44
C LEU A 55 5.86 -3.24 4.22
N ILE A 56 6.69 -2.26 3.85
CA ILE A 56 6.25 -0.93 3.43
C ILE A 56 6.58 -0.76 1.95
N GLU A 57 5.62 -0.31 1.17
CA GLU A 57 5.79 -0.06 -0.25
C GLU A 57 5.53 1.40 -0.63
N ALA A 58 6.30 1.89 -1.60
CA ALA A 58 6.10 3.21 -2.21
C ALA A 58 5.83 3.07 -3.70
N THR A 59 4.78 3.73 -4.18
CA THR A 59 4.44 3.79 -5.61
C THR A 59 5.35 4.78 -6.35
N SER A 60 5.51 4.59 -7.66
CA SER A 60 6.21 5.54 -8.55
C SER A 60 5.61 6.95 -8.55
N ASN A 61 4.34 7.11 -8.17
CA ASN A 61 3.72 8.43 -7.99
C ASN A 61 4.14 9.08 -6.67
N GLN A 62 4.28 8.28 -5.61
CA GLN A 62 4.67 8.74 -4.27
C GLN A 62 6.13 9.18 -4.23
N VAL A 63 7.01 8.35 -4.78
CA VAL A 63 8.46 8.45 -4.65
C VAL A 63 9.07 8.08 -6.00
N ASP A 64 9.88 8.95 -6.56
CA ASP A 64 10.66 8.67 -7.78
C ASP A 64 11.97 9.49 -7.78
N GLN A 65 12.77 9.36 -8.83
CA GLN A 65 14.04 10.10 -8.96
C GLN A 65 13.87 11.64 -8.97
N PHE A 66 12.65 12.15 -9.14
CA PHE A 66 12.31 13.57 -9.14
C PHE A 66 11.58 14.02 -7.86
N GLY A 67 11.37 13.11 -6.90
CA GLY A 67 10.72 13.40 -5.62
C GLY A 67 9.25 12.96 -5.52
N GLY A 68 8.65 12.37 -6.54
CA GLY A 68 7.26 11.95 -6.43
C GLY A 68 6.30 13.13 -6.18
N TYR A 69 5.14 12.89 -5.55
CA TYR A 69 4.33 13.98 -4.96
C TYR A 69 4.74 14.27 -3.52
N THR A 70 5.58 13.41 -2.92
CA THR A 70 6.03 13.55 -1.53
C THR A 70 7.24 14.47 -1.38
N GLY A 71 7.90 14.82 -2.48
CA GLY A 71 9.21 15.48 -2.49
C GLY A 71 10.38 14.55 -2.15
N MET A 72 10.17 13.23 -2.02
CA MET A 72 11.19 12.26 -1.64
C MET A 72 11.67 11.40 -2.81
N THR A 73 12.98 11.23 -2.93
CA THR A 73 13.58 10.16 -3.74
C THR A 73 13.49 8.81 -3.01
N PRO A 74 13.73 7.66 -3.67
CA PRO A 74 13.78 6.37 -2.98
C PRO A 74 14.79 6.33 -1.82
N ALA A 75 15.92 7.01 -1.96
CA ALA A 75 16.92 7.13 -0.89
C ALA A 75 16.40 7.97 0.29
N ASP A 76 15.69 9.06 0.02
CA ASP A 76 15.07 9.89 1.06
C ASP A 76 13.97 9.12 1.80
N PHE A 77 13.10 8.43 1.06
CA PHE A 77 12.02 7.63 1.64
C PHE A 77 12.57 6.51 2.53
N ARG A 78 13.58 5.75 2.06
CA ARG A 78 14.26 4.77 2.91
C ARG A 78 14.82 5.42 4.17
N SER A 79 15.55 6.52 4.02
CA SER A 79 16.18 7.19 5.16
C SER A 79 15.15 7.67 6.18
N PHE A 80 14.01 8.17 5.69
CA PHE A 80 12.86 8.56 6.50
C PHE A 80 12.25 7.37 7.26
N VAL A 81 11.94 6.27 6.59
CA VAL A 81 11.37 5.07 7.24
C VAL A 81 12.37 4.44 8.22
N CYS A 82 13.65 4.39 7.89
CA CYS A 82 14.69 3.87 8.79
C CYS A 82 14.80 4.70 10.08
N ARG A 83 14.77 6.04 9.99
CA ARG A 83 14.76 6.91 11.18
C ARG A 83 13.50 6.72 12.03
N LEU A 84 12.34 6.53 11.40
CA LEU A 84 11.12 6.20 12.13
C LEU A 84 11.26 4.84 12.84
N ALA A 85 11.76 3.81 12.15
CA ALA A 85 11.99 2.50 12.74
C ALA A 85 12.94 2.57 13.96
N GLU A 86 14.04 3.31 13.84
CA GLU A 86 14.97 3.58 14.95
C GLU A 86 14.30 4.30 16.11
N SER A 87 13.45 5.29 15.84
CA SER A 87 12.75 6.07 16.88
C SER A 87 11.73 5.26 17.68
N PHE A 88 11.30 4.10 17.16
CA PHE A 88 10.37 3.18 17.80
C PHE A 88 11.00 1.81 18.09
N ASP A 89 12.34 1.75 18.16
CA ASP A 89 13.12 0.54 18.47
C ASP A 89 12.81 -0.67 17.58
N PHE A 90 12.33 -0.45 16.36
CA PHE A 90 12.01 -1.52 15.43
C PHE A 90 13.27 -2.03 14.71
N PRO A 91 13.55 -3.35 14.77
CA PRO A 91 14.76 -3.93 14.18
C PRO A 91 14.79 -3.74 12.66
N GLN A 92 15.83 -3.10 12.15
CA GLN A 92 15.94 -2.78 10.72
C GLN A 92 15.94 -4.01 9.82
N GLU A 93 16.41 -5.17 10.31
CA GLU A 93 16.39 -6.43 9.57
C GLU A 93 14.97 -6.98 9.34
N MET A 94 13.99 -6.54 10.14
CA MET A 94 12.57 -6.92 10.00
C MET A 94 11.80 -5.95 9.09
N LEU A 95 12.43 -4.82 8.69
CA LEU A 95 11.86 -3.84 7.77
C LEU A 95 12.19 -4.21 6.32
N ILE A 96 11.15 -4.45 5.53
CA ILE A 96 11.22 -4.74 4.10
C ILE A 96 10.64 -3.55 3.34
N LEU A 97 11.41 -3.04 2.38
CA LEU A 97 10.98 -1.95 1.50
C LEU A 97 10.70 -2.50 0.10
N GLY A 98 9.50 -2.21 -0.40
CA GLY A 98 9.04 -2.59 -1.74
C GLY A 98 8.71 -1.39 -2.64
N GLY A 99 8.90 -1.56 -3.93
CA GLY A 99 8.46 -0.62 -4.94
C GLY A 99 7.21 -1.14 -5.64
N ASP A 100 6.20 -0.29 -5.72
CA ASP A 100 4.89 -0.63 -6.28
C ASP A 100 4.64 0.05 -7.64
N HIS A 101 4.08 -0.71 -8.59
CA HIS A 101 3.86 -0.30 -9.98
C HIS A 101 5.06 0.45 -10.58
N LEU A 102 6.25 -0.17 -10.50
CA LEU A 102 7.45 0.42 -11.08
C LEU A 102 7.47 0.16 -12.59
N GLY A 103 7.41 1.25 -13.34
CA GLY A 103 7.33 1.26 -14.79
C GLY A 103 6.97 2.65 -15.31
N PRO A 104 6.41 2.77 -16.52
CA PRO A 104 6.17 4.05 -17.17
C PRO A 104 4.93 4.80 -16.66
N ASN A 105 4.26 4.34 -15.61
CA ASN A 105 2.96 4.85 -15.13
C ASN A 105 2.89 6.39 -14.99
N ARG A 106 3.92 7.01 -14.41
CA ARG A 106 3.99 8.46 -14.19
C ARG A 106 4.14 9.27 -15.49
N TRP A 107 4.67 8.64 -16.53
CA TRP A 107 5.10 9.29 -17.77
C TRP A 107 4.34 8.77 -19.00
N GLN A 108 3.12 8.25 -18.81
CA GLN A 108 2.27 7.76 -19.90
C GLN A 108 1.97 8.82 -20.98
N ASN A 109 2.01 10.09 -20.60
CA ASN A 109 1.85 11.22 -21.51
C ASN A 109 3.07 11.48 -22.41
N LEU A 110 4.20 10.78 -22.19
CA LEU A 110 5.40 10.86 -23.03
C LEU A 110 5.44 9.72 -24.05
N PRO A 111 6.20 9.85 -25.14
CA PRO A 111 6.49 8.73 -26.03
C PRO A 111 7.11 7.54 -25.29
N ALA A 112 6.74 6.32 -25.68
CA ALA A 112 7.15 5.08 -25.00
C ALA A 112 8.67 4.97 -24.72
N GLU A 113 9.51 5.40 -25.67
CA GLU A 113 10.97 5.39 -25.49
C GLU A 113 11.42 6.27 -24.32
N GLN A 114 10.87 7.48 -24.20
CA GLN A 114 11.19 8.43 -23.13
C GLN A 114 10.60 7.99 -21.79
N ALA A 115 9.36 7.49 -21.79
CA ALA A 115 8.71 6.96 -20.60
C ALA A 115 9.49 5.76 -20.02
N MET A 116 9.97 4.86 -20.88
CA MET A 116 10.79 3.72 -20.47
C MET A 116 12.19 4.12 -20.02
N ALA A 117 12.80 5.17 -20.58
CA ALA A 117 14.06 5.71 -20.07
C ALA A 117 13.90 6.23 -18.63
N ASN A 118 12.81 6.94 -18.34
CA ASN A 118 12.49 7.35 -16.97
C ASN A 118 12.21 6.16 -16.05
N ALA A 119 11.57 5.10 -16.56
CA ALA A 119 11.33 3.87 -15.81
C ALA A 119 12.64 3.10 -15.49
N ASP A 120 13.62 3.11 -16.39
CA ASP A 120 14.94 2.55 -16.10
C ASP A 120 15.60 3.29 -14.91
N ASP A 121 15.58 4.63 -14.91
CA ASP A 121 16.17 5.44 -13.85
C ASP A 121 15.41 5.32 -12.52
N LEU A 122 14.08 5.14 -12.59
CA LEU A 122 13.24 4.79 -11.44
C LEU A 122 13.71 3.48 -10.81
N ILE A 123 13.85 2.41 -11.59
CA ILE A 123 14.30 1.10 -11.11
C ILE A 123 15.70 1.20 -10.50
N LYS A 124 16.64 1.88 -11.17
CA LYS A 124 18.00 2.10 -10.63
C LYS A 124 17.92 2.77 -9.27
N SER A 125 17.10 3.81 -9.13
CA SER A 125 16.99 4.59 -7.89
C SER A 125 16.42 3.76 -6.75
N TYR A 126 15.38 2.96 -6.99
CA TYR A 126 14.79 2.07 -5.99
C TYR A 126 15.78 0.98 -5.55
N VAL A 127 16.42 0.31 -6.51
CA VAL A 127 17.36 -0.78 -6.21
C VAL A 127 18.60 -0.25 -5.49
N ALA A 128 19.20 0.85 -5.96
CA ALA A 128 20.37 1.47 -5.33
C ALA A 128 20.06 1.96 -3.91
N ALA A 129 18.83 2.42 -3.66
CA ALA A 129 18.39 2.79 -2.31
C ALA A 129 18.26 1.57 -1.38
N GLY A 130 18.15 0.35 -1.91
CA GLY A 130 18.07 -0.89 -1.13
C GLY A 130 16.67 -1.47 -1.00
N PHE A 131 15.73 -1.10 -1.88
CA PHE A 131 14.43 -1.76 -2.00
C PHE A 131 14.63 -3.18 -2.55
N LYS A 132 13.93 -4.16 -1.98
CA LYS A 132 14.16 -5.59 -2.25
C LYS A 132 12.98 -6.33 -2.85
N LYS A 133 11.77 -5.82 -2.68
CA LYS A 133 10.58 -6.28 -3.41
C LYS A 133 10.30 -5.30 -4.55
N ILE A 134 10.32 -5.76 -5.79
CA ILE A 134 10.19 -4.92 -6.98
C ILE A 134 8.98 -5.39 -7.80
N HIS A 135 7.90 -4.61 -7.79
CA HIS A 135 6.76 -4.83 -8.67
C HIS A 135 7.04 -4.18 -10.03
N LEU A 136 7.23 -5.01 -11.06
CA LEU A 136 7.46 -4.59 -12.45
C LEU A 136 6.12 -4.54 -13.19
N ASP A 137 5.61 -3.34 -13.42
CA ASP A 137 4.35 -3.14 -14.14
C ASP A 137 4.57 -2.16 -15.30
N CYS A 138 4.49 -2.71 -16.51
CA CYS A 138 4.61 -1.97 -17.77
C CYS A 138 3.34 -2.09 -18.62
N SER A 139 2.18 -2.33 -17.99
CA SER A 139 0.90 -2.57 -18.65
C SER A 139 0.27 -1.32 -19.29
N MET A 140 0.64 -0.13 -18.81
CA MET A 140 0.06 1.13 -19.30
C MET A 140 0.62 1.54 -20.66
N SER A 141 -0.28 1.89 -21.58
CA SER A 141 0.06 2.48 -22.88
C SER A 141 0.62 3.90 -22.70
N CYS A 142 1.79 4.16 -23.29
CA CYS A 142 2.37 5.49 -23.37
C CYS A 142 1.88 6.22 -24.63
N GLN A 143 2.28 7.48 -24.82
CA GLN A 143 1.93 8.22 -26.03
C GLN A 143 2.49 7.49 -27.28
N GLY A 144 1.59 7.16 -28.21
CA GLY A 144 1.92 6.47 -29.46
C GLY A 144 1.91 4.94 -29.36
N ASP A 145 1.67 4.37 -28.18
CA ASP A 145 1.46 2.93 -28.03
C ASP A 145 0.08 2.48 -28.54
N PRO A 146 -0.09 1.19 -28.88
CA PRO A 146 -1.41 0.60 -29.00
C PRO A 146 -2.15 0.65 -27.65
N VAL A 147 -3.48 0.75 -27.71
CA VAL A 147 -4.36 0.78 -26.53
C VAL A 147 -5.41 -0.34 -26.67
N PRO A 148 -5.40 -1.35 -25.79
CA PRO A 148 -4.38 -1.65 -24.77
C PRO A 148 -3.06 -2.17 -25.38
N LEU A 149 -2.00 -2.25 -24.57
CA LEU A 149 -0.78 -2.98 -24.92
C LEU A 149 -1.06 -4.49 -25.05
N THR A 150 -0.21 -5.19 -25.80
CA THR A 150 -0.21 -6.65 -25.83
C THR A 150 0.68 -7.22 -24.72
N ASP A 151 0.37 -8.43 -24.23
CA ASP A 151 1.18 -9.12 -23.21
C ASP A 151 2.66 -9.21 -23.59
N ALA A 152 2.97 -9.37 -24.88
CA ALA A 152 4.34 -9.39 -25.38
C ALA A 152 5.07 -8.06 -25.14
N ILE A 153 4.44 -6.92 -25.42
CA ILE A 153 5.05 -5.59 -25.17
C ILE A 153 5.22 -5.36 -23.67
N VAL A 154 4.22 -5.72 -22.87
CA VAL A 154 4.26 -5.59 -21.41
C VAL A 154 5.41 -6.41 -20.83
N ALA A 155 5.50 -7.68 -21.21
CA ALA A 155 6.54 -8.60 -20.77
C ALA A 155 7.94 -8.17 -21.22
N GLU A 156 8.11 -7.69 -22.46
CA GLU A 156 9.40 -7.19 -22.97
C GLU A 156 9.87 -5.95 -22.19
N ARG A 157 8.97 -5.03 -21.86
CA ARG A 157 9.29 -3.87 -21.01
C ARG A 157 9.63 -4.29 -19.59
N ALA A 158 8.87 -5.21 -18.99
CA ALA A 158 9.17 -5.75 -17.67
C ALA A 158 10.54 -6.46 -17.64
N ALA A 159 10.88 -7.22 -18.68
CA ALA A 159 12.19 -7.88 -18.80
C ALA A 159 13.36 -6.89 -18.87
N ARG A 160 13.18 -5.78 -19.61
CA ARG A 160 14.14 -4.66 -19.64
C ARG A 160 14.36 -4.12 -18.22
N LEU A 161 13.28 -3.82 -17.50
CA LEU A 161 13.37 -3.28 -16.14
C LEU A 161 13.97 -4.29 -15.15
N ALA A 162 13.65 -5.57 -15.27
CA ALA A 162 14.26 -6.64 -14.48
C ALA A 162 15.79 -6.70 -14.68
N LYS A 163 16.24 -6.58 -15.93
CA LYS A 163 17.68 -6.52 -16.26
C LYS A 163 18.37 -5.34 -15.59
N VAL A 164 17.77 -4.14 -15.70
CA VAL A 164 18.29 -2.93 -15.04
C VAL A 164 18.36 -3.11 -13.53
N ALA A 165 17.33 -3.73 -12.93
CA ALA A 165 17.31 -4.03 -11.50
C ALA A 165 18.44 -4.97 -11.08
N GLU A 166 18.62 -6.08 -11.80
CA GLU A 166 19.68 -7.08 -11.54
C GLU A 166 21.08 -6.49 -11.67
N GLU A 167 21.34 -5.76 -12.75
CA GLU A 167 22.64 -5.09 -12.99
C GLU A 167 22.94 -4.06 -11.91
N THR A 168 21.94 -3.25 -11.55
CA THR A 168 22.07 -2.24 -10.48
C THR A 168 22.35 -2.90 -9.13
N CYS A 169 21.63 -3.97 -8.79
CA CYS A 169 21.77 -4.66 -7.52
C CYS A 169 23.17 -5.28 -7.39
N LYS A 170 23.62 -5.99 -8.42
CA LYS A 170 24.98 -6.57 -8.47
C LYS A 170 26.07 -5.49 -8.38
N ALA A 171 25.89 -4.36 -9.07
CA ALA A 171 26.85 -3.27 -9.03
C ALA A 171 26.96 -2.62 -7.63
N HIS A 172 25.85 -2.49 -6.90
CA HIS A 172 25.84 -1.83 -5.58
C HIS A 172 26.10 -2.78 -4.40
N PHE A 173 25.68 -4.04 -4.50
CA PHE A 173 25.68 -5.00 -3.39
C PHE A 173 26.48 -6.28 -3.67
N GLY A 174 27.10 -6.41 -4.86
CA GLY A 174 27.92 -7.56 -5.26
C GLY A 174 27.14 -8.76 -5.76
N GLU A 175 25.92 -8.98 -5.26
CA GLU A 175 24.98 -10.01 -5.69
C GLU A 175 23.55 -9.48 -5.73
N SER A 176 22.65 -10.18 -6.44
CA SER A 176 21.23 -9.82 -6.45
C SER A 176 20.42 -10.78 -5.61
N ASP A 177 19.75 -10.22 -4.61
CA ASP A 177 18.78 -10.85 -3.72
C ASP A 177 17.36 -10.34 -3.98
N LEU A 178 17.13 -9.58 -5.07
CA LEU A 178 15.82 -9.00 -5.35
C LEU A 178 14.75 -10.07 -5.54
N VAL A 179 13.54 -9.81 -5.03
CA VAL A 179 12.33 -10.54 -5.37
C VAL A 179 11.40 -9.67 -6.18
N TYR A 180 10.68 -10.31 -7.07
CA TYR A 180 9.90 -9.64 -8.10
C TYR A 180 8.43 -10.01 -8.02
N VAL A 181 7.61 -9.03 -8.35
CA VAL A 181 6.19 -9.19 -8.65
C VAL A 181 5.98 -8.71 -10.08
N ILE A 182 5.13 -9.40 -10.83
CA ILE A 182 4.77 -9.06 -12.21
C ILE A 182 3.25 -9.05 -12.39
N GLY A 183 2.77 -8.61 -13.55
CA GLY A 183 1.35 -8.51 -13.84
C GLY A 183 0.77 -7.17 -13.39
N THR A 184 -0.55 -7.05 -13.52
CA THR A 184 -1.32 -5.89 -13.09
C THR A 184 -2.73 -6.35 -12.79
N GLU A 185 -3.41 -5.66 -11.89
CA GLU A 185 -4.85 -5.64 -11.84
C GLU A 185 -5.39 -4.80 -13.02
N VAL A 186 -6.54 -5.20 -13.55
CA VAL A 186 -7.31 -4.41 -14.51
C VAL A 186 -8.71 -4.24 -13.93
N PRO A 187 -9.20 -3.00 -13.73
CA PRO A 187 -8.55 -1.71 -14.03
C PRO A 187 -7.41 -1.33 -13.06
N VAL A 188 -6.57 -0.37 -13.47
CA VAL A 188 -5.37 0.16 -12.76
C VAL A 188 -5.72 0.71 -11.35
N PRO A 189 -4.82 0.64 -10.34
CA PRO A 189 -5.16 0.94 -8.94
C PRO A 189 -5.48 2.39 -8.62
N GLY A 190 -6.29 2.57 -7.58
CA GLY A 190 -6.67 3.87 -7.03
C GLY A 190 -8.13 3.98 -6.56
N GLY A 191 -8.89 2.88 -6.64
CA GLY A 191 -10.34 2.86 -6.56
C GLY A 191 -10.94 3.19 -7.93
N ALA A 192 -12.05 2.54 -8.29
CA ALA A 192 -12.65 2.70 -9.61
C ALA A 192 -13.08 4.15 -9.86
N HIS A 193 -12.88 4.63 -11.10
CA HIS A 193 -13.30 5.95 -11.57
C HIS A 193 -14.81 6.04 -11.86
N GLU A 194 -15.47 4.88 -12.02
CA GLU A 194 -16.89 4.76 -12.35
C GLU A 194 -17.62 3.92 -11.31
N THR A 195 -18.94 4.09 -11.22
CA THR A 195 -19.80 3.31 -10.33
C THR A 195 -19.62 1.82 -10.59
N LEU A 196 -19.17 1.09 -9.57
CA LEU A 196 -18.90 -0.34 -9.64
C LEU A 196 -20.19 -1.13 -9.85
N THR A 197 -20.42 -1.67 -11.05
CA THR A 197 -21.54 -2.58 -11.33
C THR A 197 -21.12 -4.04 -11.28
N GLU A 198 -20.04 -4.43 -11.97
CA GLU A 198 -19.45 -5.78 -11.91
C GLU A 198 -17.94 -5.74 -12.12
N LEU A 199 -17.20 -6.52 -11.31
CA LEU A 199 -15.75 -6.70 -11.43
C LEU A 199 -15.44 -8.15 -11.80
N GLU A 200 -14.75 -8.33 -12.91
CA GLU A 200 -14.40 -9.65 -13.43
C GLU A 200 -13.15 -10.20 -12.74
N VAL A 201 -13.24 -11.42 -12.23
CA VAL A 201 -12.08 -12.11 -11.67
C VAL A 201 -11.15 -12.52 -12.81
N THR A 202 -9.84 -12.29 -12.67
CA THR A 202 -8.86 -12.71 -13.67
C THR A 202 -9.00 -14.20 -13.98
N THR A 203 -9.10 -14.53 -15.28
CA THR A 203 -9.24 -15.93 -15.68
C THR A 203 -7.90 -16.68 -15.52
N PRO A 204 -7.92 -17.99 -15.22
CA PRO A 204 -6.71 -18.81 -15.18
C PRO A 204 -5.89 -18.77 -16.47
N ASP A 205 -6.56 -18.66 -17.63
CA ASP A 205 -5.89 -18.60 -18.93
C ASP A 205 -5.14 -17.27 -19.12
N ALA A 206 -5.75 -16.13 -18.76
CA ALA A 206 -5.07 -14.83 -18.83
C ALA A 206 -3.86 -14.77 -17.89
N ALA A 207 -3.99 -15.29 -16.67
CA ALA A 207 -2.89 -15.34 -15.72
C ALA A 207 -1.76 -16.26 -16.19
N ARG A 208 -2.07 -17.42 -16.80
CA ARG A 208 -1.04 -18.29 -17.45
C ARG A 208 -0.37 -17.59 -18.63
N ALA A 209 -1.13 -16.96 -19.51
CA ALA A 209 -0.60 -16.23 -20.65
C ALA A 209 0.37 -15.12 -20.21
N THR A 210 0.02 -14.40 -19.14
CA THR A 210 0.90 -13.38 -18.54
C THR A 210 2.21 -14.00 -18.06
N LEU A 211 2.15 -15.12 -17.32
CA LEU A 211 3.34 -15.83 -16.84
C LEU A 211 4.21 -16.33 -17.99
N GLU A 212 3.62 -16.95 -19.01
CA GLU A 212 4.33 -17.46 -20.19
C GLU A 212 5.01 -16.33 -20.98
N ALA A 213 4.32 -15.22 -21.20
CA ALA A 213 4.88 -14.05 -21.88
C ALA A 213 6.08 -13.48 -21.11
N HIS A 214 5.97 -13.32 -19.79
CA HIS A 214 7.07 -12.84 -18.94
C HIS A 214 8.24 -13.81 -18.90
N HIS A 215 7.99 -15.11 -18.76
CA HIS A 215 9.02 -16.14 -18.80
C HIS A 215 9.83 -16.01 -20.11
N HIS A 216 9.15 -16.06 -21.26
CA HIS A 216 9.78 -15.94 -22.57
C HIS A 216 10.57 -14.63 -22.76
N ALA A 217 10.01 -13.50 -22.30
CA ALA A 217 10.71 -12.22 -22.37
C ALA A 217 11.98 -12.19 -21.49
N PHE A 218 11.95 -12.87 -20.35
CA PHE A 218 13.08 -12.97 -19.42
C PHE A 218 14.17 -13.89 -19.99
N GLU A 219 13.79 -15.05 -20.56
CA GLU A 219 14.73 -15.95 -21.26
C GLU A 219 15.47 -15.22 -22.38
N LYS A 220 14.75 -14.42 -23.20
CA LYS A 220 15.36 -13.60 -24.28
C LYS A 220 16.41 -12.61 -23.78
N GLN A 221 16.28 -12.14 -22.53
CA GLN A 221 17.25 -11.24 -21.90
C GLN A 221 18.34 -11.98 -21.11
N GLY A 222 18.32 -13.32 -21.10
CA GLY A 222 19.25 -14.15 -20.32
C GLY A 222 18.99 -14.09 -18.81
N LEU A 223 17.73 -13.90 -18.41
CA LEU A 223 17.32 -13.71 -17.02
C LEU A 223 16.66 -14.96 -16.40
N ASP A 224 16.86 -16.15 -16.96
CA ASP A 224 16.22 -17.40 -16.48
C ASP A 224 16.37 -17.62 -14.97
N ALA A 225 17.54 -17.26 -14.43
CA ALA A 225 17.87 -17.40 -13.01
C ALA A 225 17.02 -16.54 -12.06
N ILE A 226 16.25 -15.57 -12.57
CA ILE A 226 15.37 -14.74 -11.75
C ILE A 226 14.00 -15.37 -11.52
N TRP A 227 13.61 -16.39 -12.30
CA TRP A 227 12.28 -16.98 -12.22
C TRP A 227 11.91 -17.52 -10.82
N PRO A 228 12.81 -18.22 -10.09
CA PRO A 228 12.53 -18.62 -8.70
C PRO A 228 12.35 -17.45 -7.72
N ARG A 229 12.73 -16.23 -8.12
CA ARG A 229 12.59 -14.97 -7.36
C ARG A 229 11.37 -14.15 -7.82
N ILE A 230 10.62 -14.61 -8.83
CA ILE A 230 9.27 -14.11 -9.14
C ILE A 230 8.32 -14.73 -8.13
N ILE A 231 8.01 -13.99 -7.07
CA ILE A 231 7.29 -14.52 -5.90
C ILE A 231 5.78 -14.32 -5.98
N ALA A 232 5.32 -13.37 -6.79
CA ALA A 232 3.90 -13.13 -6.96
C ALA A 232 3.51 -12.64 -8.36
N LEU A 233 2.27 -12.94 -8.73
CA LEU A 233 1.57 -12.36 -9.87
C LEU A 233 0.43 -11.48 -9.35
N VAL A 234 0.32 -10.25 -9.84
CA VAL A 234 -0.84 -9.40 -9.59
C VAL A 234 -1.99 -9.85 -10.48
N VAL A 235 -3.16 -10.03 -9.87
CA VAL A 235 -4.41 -10.44 -10.53
C VAL A 235 -5.59 -9.75 -9.83
N GLN A 236 -6.75 -9.74 -10.47
CA GLN A 236 -8.00 -9.25 -9.88
C GLN A 236 -8.79 -10.41 -9.25
N PRO A 237 -8.85 -10.53 -7.90
CA PRO A 237 -9.63 -11.57 -7.21
C PRO A 237 -11.14 -11.29 -7.15
N GLY A 238 -11.59 -10.13 -7.65
CA GLY A 238 -12.96 -9.64 -7.46
C GLY A 238 -13.10 -8.83 -6.18
N VAL A 239 -12.10 -7.98 -5.86
CA VAL A 239 -12.18 -7.00 -4.77
C VAL A 239 -11.86 -5.61 -5.30
N GLU A 240 -12.67 -4.63 -4.91
CA GLU A 240 -12.47 -3.23 -5.25
C GLU A 240 -13.33 -2.32 -4.35
N PHE A 241 -13.11 -1.02 -4.44
CA PHE A 241 -13.94 -0.01 -3.80
C PHE A 241 -13.99 1.26 -4.67
N ASP A 242 -15.10 2.00 -4.57
CA ASP A 242 -15.27 3.30 -5.22
C ASP A 242 -15.43 4.42 -4.19
N HIS A 243 -16.31 5.41 -4.40
CA HIS A 243 -16.55 6.45 -3.42
C HIS A 243 -17.38 6.00 -2.22
N THR A 244 -18.35 5.13 -2.44
CA THR A 244 -19.37 4.76 -1.44
C THR A 244 -19.68 3.27 -1.39
N HIS A 245 -19.11 2.47 -2.29
CA HIS A 245 -19.33 1.03 -2.37
C HIS A 245 -18.02 0.25 -2.27
N ILE A 246 -18.16 -0.97 -1.75
CA ILE A 246 -17.11 -1.97 -1.64
C ILE A 246 -17.61 -3.21 -2.39
N ILE A 247 -16.81 -3.74 -3.30
CA ILE A 247 -17.02 -5.08 -3.86
C ILE A 247 -16.33 -6.07 -2.93
N ASP A 248 -17.12 -6.77 -2.13
CA ASP A 248 -16.61 -7.82 -1.25
C ASP A 248 -16.10 -9.02 -2.04
N TYR A 249 -15.00 -9.59 -1.54
CA TYR A 249 -14.44 -10.83 -2.07
C TYR A 249 -15.47 -11.96 -2.08
N GLN A 250 -15.57 -12.65 -3.23
CA GLN A 250 -16.46 -13.77 -3.45
C GLN A 250 -15.65 -15.04 -3.74
N PRO A 251 -15.34 -15.87 -2.72
CA PRO A 251 -14.41 -17.01 -2.86
C PRO A 251 -14.78 -17.97 -3.99
N GLN A 252 -16.08 -18.21 -4.18
CA GLN A 252 -16.63 -19.08 -5.22
C GLN A 252 -16.23 -18.64 -6.65
N LYS A 253 -16.00 -17.35 -6.89
CA LYS A 253 -15.59 -16.83 -8.20
C LYS A 253 -14.10 -17.04 -8.46
N ALA A 254 -13.28 -17.08 -7.42
CA ALA A 254 -11.83 -17.18 -7.53
C ALA A 254 -11.27 -18.61 -7.42
N VAL A 255 -12.11 -19.64 -7.18
CA VAL A 255 -11.68 -21.04 -7.02
C VAL A 255 -10.79 -21.53 -8.17
N ALA A 256 -11.16 -21.22 -9.42
CA ALA A 256 -10.39 -21.67 -10.58
C ALA A 256 -9.01 -20.99 -10.65
N LEU A 257 -8.94 -19.71 -10.28
CA LEU A 257 -7.70 -18.93 -10.25
C LEU A 257 -6.78 -19.39 -9.11
N SER A 258 -7.35 -19.58 -7.90
CA SER A 258 -6.65 -20.18 -6.75
C SER A 258 -6.04 -21.53 -7.10
N LYS A 259 -6.81 -22.45 -7.70
CA LYS A 259 -6.28 -23.76 -8.11
C LYS A 259 -5.18 -23.68 -9.15
N MET A 260 -5.19 -22.66 -10.01
CA MET A 260 -4.15 -22.50 -11.04
C MET A 260 -2.79 -22.24 -10.41
N VAL A 261 -2.71 -21.37 -9.40
CA VAL A 261 -1.42 -20.98 -8.82
C VAL A 261 -0.78 -22.11 -8.01
N GLU A 262 -1.53 -23.11 -7.56
CA GLU A 262 -1.01 -24.31 -6.90
C GLU A 262 0.05 -25.04 -7.75
N ALA A 263 0.00 -24.93 -9.09
CA ALA A 263 0.98 -25.54 -9.99
C ALA A 263 2.37 -24.86 -9.99
N TYR A 264 2.53 -23.73 -9.29
CA TYR A 264 3.76 -22.93 -9.28
C TYR A 264 4.36 -22.87 -7.87
N ASP A 265 5.50 -23.55 -7.65
CA ASP A 265 6.12 -23.73 -6.33
C ASP A 265 6.64 -22.46 -5.66
N THR A 266 6.93 -21.42 -6.45
CA THR A 266 7.51 -20.15 -5.95
C THR A 266 6.55 -18.98 -6.07
N LEU A 267 5.29 -19.21 -6.46
CA LEU A 267 4.34 -18.15 -6.81
C LEU A 267 3.10 -18.17 -5.92
N VAL A 268 2.73 -17.00 -5.41
CA VAL A 268 1.41 -16.67 -4.85
C VAL A 268 0.78 -15.55 -5.66
N PHE A 269 -0.44 -15.12 -5.32
CA PHE A 269 -0.99 -13.87 -5.82
C PHE A 269 -0.72 -12.71 -4.88
N GLU A 270 -0.50 -11.55 -5.50
CA GLU A 270 -0.55 -10.25 -4.84
C GLU A 270 -1.88 -9.59 -5.22
N ALA A 271 -2.67 -9.22 -4.21
CA ALA A 271 -3.97 -8.57 -4.40
C ALA A 271 -3.87 -7.10 -4.03
N HIS A 272 -4.34 -6.25 -4.94
CA HIS A 272 -4.40 -4.81 -4.79
C HIS A 272 -5.80 -4.38 -4.39
N SER A 273 -5.94 -3.13 -3.94
CA SER A 273 -7.23 -2.55 -3.53
C SER A 273 -8.01 -3.41 -2.52
N THR A 274 -7.30 -4.11 -1.64
CA THR A 274 -7.92 -4.99 -0.64
C THR A 274 -8.49 -4.21 0.54
N ASP A 275 -8.35 -2.88 0.52
CA ASP A 275 -8.88 -1.95 1.50
C ASP A 275 -10.38 -2.20 1.76
N TYR A 276 -10.79 -1.96 3.01
CA TYR A 276 -12.17 -2.04 3.49
C TYR A 276 -12.84 -3.42 3.45
N GLN A 277 -12.17 -4.45 2.93
CA GLN A 277 -12.67 -5.83 2.97
C GLN A 277 -12.89 -6.28 4.42
N THR A 278 -13.90 -7.12 4.63
CA THR A 278 -14.15 -7.68 5.96
C THR A 278 -12.96 -8.53 6.44
N PRO A 279 -12.76 -8.68 7.77
CA PRO A 279 -11.72 -9.56 8.32
C PRO A 279 -11.85 -11.02 7.84
N GLN A 280 -13.07 -11.49 7.54
CA GLN A 280 -13.31 -12.82 6.98
C GLN A 280 -12.85 -12.89 5.52
N SER A 281 -13.18 -11.88 4.71
CA SER A 281 -12.75 -11.78 3.32
C SER A 281 -11.23 -11.73 3.20
N LEU A 282 -10.55 -10.91 4.02
CA LEU A 282 -9.09 -10.85 4.06
C LEU A 282 -8.45 -12.22 4.39
N ARG A 283 -9.01 -12.94 5.36
CA ARG A 283 -8.53 -14.29 5.70
C ARG A 283 -8.77 -15.28 4.58
N GLN A 284 -9.90 -15.17 3.88
CA GLN A 284 -10.25 -16.05 2.78
C GLN A 284 -9.39 -15.77 1.55
N LEU A 285 -9.06 -14.50 1.26
CA LEU A 285 -8.07 -14.11 0.26
C LEU A 285 -6.73 -14.82 0.49
N VAL A 286 -6.20 -14.78 1.73
CA VAL A 286 -4.94 -15.50 2.04
C VAL A 286 -5.10 -17.00 1.79
N LYS A 287 -6.19 -17.63 2.24
CA LYS A 287 -6.41 -19.08 2.01
C LYS A 287 -6.46 -19.44 0.53
N ASP A 288 -6.99 -18.56 -0.31
CA ASP A 288 -7.13 -18.73 -1.75
C ASP A 288 -5.90 -18.21 -2.52
N HIS A 289 -4.75 -18.20 -1.85
CA HIS A 289 -3.42 -17.85 -2.36
C HIS A 289 -3.18 -16.39 -2.74
N PHE A 290 -4.10 -15.46 -2.43
CA PHE A 290 -3.84 -14.03 -2.41
C PHE A 290 -3.08 -13.67 -1.13
N ALA A 291 -1.81 -14.06 -1.08
CA ALA A 291 -1.01 -14.09 0.15
C ALA A 291 -0.20 -12.80 0.37
N ILE A 292 -0.14 -11.90 -0.60
CA ILE A 292 0.35 -10.52 -0.40
C ILE A 292 -0.85 -9.57 -0.56
N LEU A 293 -1.25 -8.94 0.53
CA LEU A 293 -2.42 -8.05 0.57
C LEU A 293 -1.98 -6.59 0.67
N LYS A 294 -2.20 -5.79 -0.37
CA LYS A 294 -1.88 -4.36 -0.33
C LYS A 294 -2.99 -3.54 0.29
N VAL A 295 -2.61 -2.63 1.19
CA VAL A 295 -3.51 -1.70 1.87
C VAL A 295 -2.89 -0.30 1.90
N GLY A 296 -3.67 0.72 1.60
CA GLY A 296 -3.21 2.11 1.57
C GLY A 296 -4.33 3.07 1.97
N PRO A 297 -5.32 3.32 1.08
CA PRO A 297 -6.46 4.17 1.37
C PRO A 297 -7.15 3.91 2.71
N ALA A 298 -7.40 2.66 3.12
CA ALA A 298 -8.04 2.36 4.39
C ALA A 298 -7.24 2.88 5.61
N LEU A 299 -5.90 2.94 5.51
CA LEU A 299 -5.05 3.42 6.58
C LEU A 299 -5.13 4.95 6.73
N THR A 300 -5.06 5.68 5.61
CA THR A 300 -5.18 7.15 5.62
C THR A 300 -6.63 7.61 5.81
N PHE A 301 -7.61 6.79 5.42
CA PHE A 301 -9.02 6.98 5.75
C PHE A 301 -9.26 6.86 7.26
N ALA A 302 -8.71 5.82 7.91
CA ALA A 302 -8.78 5.65 9.36
C ALA A 302 -8.08 6.79 10.12
N LEU A 303 -6.95 7.28 9.59
CA LEU A 303 -6.31 8.52 10.09
C LEU A 303 -7.28 9.70 10.00
N ARG A 304 -7.88 9.95 8.83
CA ARG A 304 -8.82 11.05 8.62
C ARG A 304 -10.02 10.96 9.57
N GLU A 305 -10.58 9.77 9.79
CA GLU A 305 -11.64 9.54 10.77
C GLU A 305 -11.22 9.96 12.17
N ALA A 306 -10.06 9.50 12.64
CA ALA A 306 -9.54 9.90 13.95
C ALA A 306 -9.35 11.42 14.06
N LEU A 307 -8.81 12.07 13.02
CA LEU A 307 -8.63 13.51 12.99
C LEU A 307 -9.96 14.28 12.98
N PHE A 308 -10.96 13.80 12.26
CA PHE A 308 -12.29 14.42 12.23
C PHE A 308 -13.01 14.26 13.57
N SER A 309 -12.86 13.09 14.21
CA SER A 309 -13.37 12.85 15.56
C SER A 309 -12.70 13.75 16.59
N LEU A 310 -11.37 13.90 16.53
CA LEU A 310 -10.64 14.82 17.42
C LEU A 310 -11.01 16.28 17.17
N ALA A 311 -11.19 16.70 15.91
CA ALA A 311 -11.66 18.05 15.58
C ALA A 311 -13.06 18.32 16.15
N ALA A 312 -13.96 17.33 16.11
CA ALA A 312 -15.27 17.46 16.74
C ALA A 312 -15.17 17.56 18.28
N ILE A 313 -14.29 16.77 18.91
CA ILE A 313 -14.00 16.87 20.34
C ILE A 313 -13.48 18.28 20.69
N GLU A 314 -12.58 18.83 19.87
CA GLU A 314 -12.05 20.18 20.05
C GLU A 314 -13.15 21.24 20.02
N GLU A 315 -14.10 21.13 19.09
CA GLU A 315 -15.24 22.04 18.96
C GLU A 315 -16.19 22.02 20.18
N GLU A 316 -16.31 20.88 20.87
CA GLU A 316 -17.10 20.77 22.10
C GLU A 316 -16.38 21.37 23.33
N LEU A 317 -15.04 21.33 23.33
CA LEU A 317 -14.22 21.73 24.48
C LEU A 317 -13.81 23.20 24.43
N LEU A 318 -13.63 23.76 23.24
CA LEU A 318 -13.04 25.08 23.05
C LEU A 318 -13.98 26.06 22.34
N PRO A 319 -13.88 27.37 22.63
CA PRO A 319 -14.61 28.37 21.86
C PRO A 319 -14.09 28.39 20.41
N ALA A 320 -14.98 28.60 19.44
CA ALA A 320 -14.67 28.51 17.99
C ALA A 320 -13.41 29.26 17.53
N LYS A 321 -13.07 30.41 18.14
CA LYS A 321 -11.84 31.17 17.83
C LYS A 321 -10.54 30.48 18.24
N ALA A 322 -10.60 29.57 19.21
CA ALA A 322 -9.48 28.82 19.76
C ALA A 322 -9.24 27.49 19.05
N CYS A 323 -10.26 26.92 18.38
CA CYS A 323 -10.16 25.69 17.61
C CYS A 323 -9.16 25.80 16.45
N SER A 324 -8.59 24.65 16.07
CA SER A 324 -7.71 24.50 14.92
C SER A 324 -8.40 24.84 13.59
N GLY A 325 -9.68 24.51 13.49
CA GLY A 325 -10.44 24.59 12.24
C GLY A 325 -9.99 23.57 11.19
N LEU A 326 -9.32 22.47 11.61
CA LEU A 326 -8.70 21.48 10.70
C LEU A 326 -9.59 21.09 9.52
N ARG A 327 -10.86 20.76 9.78
CA ARG A 327 -11.80 20.33 8.74
C ARG A 327 -12.10 21.43 7.72
N HIS A 328 -12.16 22.68 8.17
CA HIS A 328 -12.39 23.84 7.29
C HIS A 328 -11.16 24.17 6.45
N VAL A 329 -9.98 24.16 7.07
CA VAL A 329 -8.70 24.36 6.37
C VAL A 329 -8.51 23.31 5.29
N LEU A 330 -8.74 22.04 5.62
CA LEU A 330 -8.66 20.93 4.69
C LEU A 330 -9.58 21.11 3.47
N GLU A 331 -10.85 21.45 3.71
CA GLU A 331 -11.82 21.71 2.64
C GLU A 331 -11.39 22.91 1.77
N SER A 332 -10.89 23.99 2.37
CA SER A 332 -10.42 25.17 1.63
C SER A 332 -9.25 24.81 0.72
N VAL A 333 -8.22 24.13 1.25
CA VAL A 333 -7.05 23.73 0.48
C VAL A 333 -7.43 22.78 -0.66
N MET A 334 -8.33 21.82 -0.42
CA MET A 334 -8.82 20.93 -1.48
C MET A 334 -9.61 21.69 -2.55
N LEU A 335 -10.37 22.73 -2.21
CA LEU A 335 -11.08 23.56 -3.20
C LEU A 335 -10.11 24.40 -4.03
N ASP A 336 -9.08 24.96 -3.41
CA ASP A 336 -8.07 25.81 -4.08
C ASP A 336 -7.14 25.00 -4.99
N ARG A 337 -6.89 23.73 -4.66
CA ARG A 337 -6.04 22.81 -5.41
C ARG A 337 -6.80 21.54 -5.75
N PRO A 338 -7.62 21.52 -6.81
CA PRO A 338 -8.53 20.41 -7.07
C PRO A 338 -7.90 19.21 -7.80
N GLU A 339 -6.63 19.30 -8.23
CA GLU A 339 -5.97 18.37 -9.14
C GLU A 339 -5.99 16.90 -8.69
N TYR A 340 -5.92 16.62 -7.39
CA TYR A 340 -5.87 15.25 -6.89
C TYR A 340 -7.24 14.60 -6.71
N TRP A 341 -8.35 15.35 -6.81
CA TRP A 341 -9.70 14.82 -6.59
C TRP A 341 -10.70 15.12 -7.71
N GLN A 342 -10.51 16.16 -8.51
CA GLN A 342 -11.53 16.63 -9.47
C GLN A 342 -11.93 15.60 -10.53
N SER A 343 -10.98 14.75 -10.95
CA SER A 343 -11.23 13.66 -11.90
C SER A 343 -11.87 12.44 -11.27
N HIS A 344 -11.97 12.40 -9.93
CA HIS A 344 -12.54 11.28 -9.19
C HIS A 344 -13.93 11.64 -8.68
N TYR A 345 -14.18 12.87 -8.21
CA TYR A 345 -15.48 13.21 -7.61
C TYR A 345 -16.37 13.97 -8.57
N HIS A 346 -17.48 13.32 -8.93
CA HIS A 346 -18.50 13.85 -9.83
C HIS A 346 -19.79 14.25 -9.09
N GLY A 347 -20.78 14.75 -9.82
CA GLY A 347 -22.05 15.22 -9.24
C GLY A 347 -22.05 16.71 -8.88
N ASP A 348 -23.08 17.12 -8.14
CA ASP A 348 -23.31 18.50 -7.72
C ASP A 348 -22.32 18.98 -6.62
N GLY A 349 -22.44 20.26 -6.23
CA GLY A 349 -21.55 20.85 -5.23
C GLY A 349 -21.58 20.14 -3.87
N ASN A 350 -22.75 19.64 -3.45
CA ASN A 350 -22.90 18.95 -2.16
C ASN A 350 -22.36 17.51 -2.24
N ALA A 351 -22.61 16.80 -3.34
CA ALA A 351 -22.06 15.47 -3.58
C ALA A 351 -20.53 15.50 -3.57
N ARG A 352 -19.91 16.46 -4.27
CA ARG A 352 -18.45 16.63 -4.28
C ARG A 352 -17.90 17.01 -2.90
N ARG A 353 -18.60 17.89 -2.16
CA ARG A 353 -18.23 18.24 -0.78
C ARG A 353 -18.23 17.03 0.14
N LEU A 354 -19.27 16.18 0.06
CA LEU A 354 -19.33 14.95 0.84
C LEU A 354 -18.21 13.99 0.43
N ALA A 355 -17.97 13.82 -0.87
CA ALA A 355 -16.92 12.92 -1.36
C ALA A 355 -15.52 13.33 -0.89
N ARG A 356 -15.18 14.63 -0.89
CA ARG A 356 -13.89 15.13 -0.36
C ARG A 356 -13.65 14.75 1.10
N GLY A 357 -14.70 14.73 1.92
CA GLY A 357 -14.61 14.42 3.34
C GLY A 357 -14.75 12.93 3.69
N TYR A 358 -15.42 12.12 2.86
CA TYR A 358 -15.92 10.80 3.28
C TYR A 358 -15.79 9.68 2.25
N SER A 359 -15.33 9.96 1.03
CA SER A 359 -15.19 8.94 -0.01
C SER A 359 -14.13 7.88 0.35
N TYR A 360 -14.41 6.60 0.09
CA TYR A 360 -13.42 5.51 0.25
C TYR A 360 -12.23 5.63 -0.70
N SER A 361 -12.34 6.38 -1.80
CA SER A 361 -11.19 6.69 -2.66
C SER A 361 -10.11 7.52 -1.95
N ASP A 362 -10.45 8.13 -0.80
CA ASP A 362 -9.54 8.81 0.13
C ASP A 362 -8.56 9.79 -0.55
N ARG A 363 -9.07 10.62 -1.48
CA ARG A 363 -8.22 11.56 -2.24
C ARG A 363 -7.68 12.69 -1.36
N VAL A 364 -8.22 12.85 -0.15
CA VAL A 364 -7.70 13.75 0.87
C VAL A 364 -6.26 13.41 1.28
N ARG A 365 -5.81 12.15 1.10
CA ARG A 365 -4.46 11.71 1.48
C ARG A 365 -3.32 12.46 0.80
N TYR A 366 -3.59 13.08 -0.37
CA TYR A 366 -2.60 13.85 -1.12
C TYR A 366 -2.40 15.27 -0.56
N TYR A 367 -3.27 15.72 0.35
CA TYR A 367 -3.26 17.08 0.89
C TYR A 367 -2.64 17.18 2.28
N TRP A 368 -2.47 16.06 3.00
CA TRP A 368 -1.84 16.06 4.33
C TRP A 368 -0.46 16.75 4.38
N PRO A 369 0.39 16.70 3.33
CA PRO A 369 1.66 17.42 3.35
C PRO A 369 1.56 18.95 3.18
N ASP A 370 0.38 19.52 2.94
CA ASP A 370 0.23 20.97 2.82
C ASP A 370 0.46 21.66 4.16
N SER A 371 1.28 22.71 4.17
CA SER A 371 1.69 23.40 5.40
C SER A 371 0.51 23.98 6.18
N GLN A 372 -0.57 24.41 5.53
CA GLN A 372 -1.73 24.95 6.24
C GLN A 372 -2.49 23.85 7.00
N ILE A 373 -2.57 22.65 6.39
CA ILE A 373 -3.19 21.48 7.01
C ILE A 373 -2.31 20.97 8.15
N ASP A 374 -0.99 20.93 7.96
CA ASP A 374 -0.03 20.54 8.99
C ASP A 374 -0.10 21.48 10.21
N ASP A 375 -0.10 22.80 10.00
CA ASP A 375 -0.25 23.81 11.06
C ASP A 375 -1.57 23.63 11.84
N ALA A 376 -2.67 23.33 11.13
CA ALA A 376 -3.96 23.07 11.75
C ALA A 376 -3.98 21.76 12.54
N PHE A 377 -3.36 20.70 12.02
CA PHE A 377 -3.18 19.44 12.73
C PHE A 377 -2.37 19.62 14.01
N ASP A 378 -1.26 20.34 13.92
CA ASP A 378 -0.38 20.67 15.05
C ASP A 378 -1.12 21.43 16.14
N ARG A 379 -1.94 22.41 15.74
CA ARG A 379 -2.80 23.16 16.66
C ARG A 379 -3.86 22.27 17.31
N LEU A 380 -4.51 21.38 16.56
CA LEU A 380 -5.49 20.43 17.08
C LEU A 380 -4.86 19.54 18.17
N VAL A 381 -3.70 18.96 17.88
CA VAL A 381 -3.00 18.09 18.83
C VAL A 381 -2.60 18.85 20.09
N ARG A 382 -2.04 20.07 19.96
CA ARG A 382 -1.68 20.91 21.11
C ARG A 382 -2.90 21.25 21.97
N ASN A 383 -3.99 21.70 21.34
CA ASN A 383 -5.22 22.09 22.01
C ASN A 383 -5.85 20.96 22.84
N LEU A 384 -5.66 19.71 22.41
CA LEU A 384 -6.20 18.52 23.10
C LEU A 384 -5.16 17.79 23.99
N ALA A 385 -3.92 18.31 24.10
CA ALA A 385 -2.86 17.68 24.88
C ALA A 385 -2.78 18.19 26.33
N ASP A 386 -3.18 19.44 26.58
CA ASP A 386 -2.99 20.10 27.88
C ASP A 386 -3.92 19.57 28.98
N GLU A 387 -5.14 19.15 28.62
CA GLU A 387 -6.11 18.58 29.55
C GLU A 387 -6.57 17.18 29.10
N PRO A 388 -6.87 16.26 30.05
CA PRO A 388 -7.39 14.96 29.71
C PRO A 388 -8.72 15.06 28.94
N ILE A 389 -8.80 14.40 27.79
CA ILE A 389 -10.03 14.36 27.00
C ILE A 389 -11.13 13.64 27.81
N PRO A 390 -12.30 14.27 28.05
CA PRO A 390 -13.39 13.63 28.79
C PRO A 390 -13.82 12.31 28.16
N LEU A 391 -13.87 11.26 28.98
CA LEU A 391 -14.23 9.90 28.55
C LEU A 391 -15.56 9.80 27.76
N PRO A 392 -16.64 10.54 28.11
CA PRO A 392 -17.87 10.53 27.31
C PRO A 392 -17.68 11.02 25.87
N LEU A 393 -16.77 11.98 25.64
CA LEU A 393 -16.46 12.47 24.30
C LEU A 393 -15.68 11.42 23.50
N ILE A 394 -14.72 10.73 24.12
CA ILE A 394 -14.05 9.59 23.48
C ILE A 394 -15.08 8.50 23.16
N SER A 395 -16.01 8.19 24.07
CA SER A 395 -17.08 7.22 23.80
C SER A 395 -17.98 7.62 22.62
N GLN A 396 -18.22 8.92 22.42
CA GLN A 396 -19.10 9.44 21.38
C GLN A 396 -18.42 9.45 20.00
N TYR A 397 -17.15 9.84 19.92
CA TYR A 397 -16.45 10.08 18.65
C TYR A 397 -15.41 9.01 18.29
N LEU A 398 -14.92 8.23 19.27
CA LEU A 398 -13.91 7.19 19.12
C LEU A 398 -14.28 5.95 19.97
N PRO A 399 -15.45 5.32 19.71
CA PRO A 399 -16.03 4.31 20.60
C PRO A 399 -15.16 3.05 20.76
N LEU A 400 -14.40 2.64 19.74
CA LEU A 400 -13.51 1.49 19.82
C LEU A 400 -12.29 1.78 20.70
N GLN A 401 -11.73 2.98 20.61
CA GLN A 401 -10.63 3.43 21.44
C GLN A 401 -11.08 3.66 22.89
N TYR A 402 -12.32 4.14 23.10
CA TYR A 402 -12.89 4.30 24.43
C TYR A 402 -12.85 3.01 25.25
N VAL A 403 -13.18 1.86 24.66
CA VAL A 403 -13.12 0.56 25.35
C VAL A 403 -11.70 0.29 25.86
N LYS A 404 -10.68 0.47 25.00
CA LYS A 404 -9.27 0.25 25.36
C LYS A 404 -8.77 1.25 26.40
N VAL A 405 -9.22 2.51 26.34
CA VAL A 405 -8.93 3.53 27.35
C VAL A 405 -9.51 3.14 28.72
N ARG A 406 -10.74 2.61 28.74
CA ARG A 406 -11.40 2.17 29.97
C ARG A 406 -10.75 0.94 30.60
N GLU A 407 -10.16 0.09 29.78
CA GLU A 407 -9.42 -1.11 30.21
C GLU A 407 -7.98 -0.78 30.64
N GLY A 408 -7.50 0.43 30.37
CA GLY A 408 -6.12 0.86 30.69
C GLY A 408 -5.08 0.44 29.64
N ASP A 409 -5.52 -0.13 28.52
CA ASP A 409 -4.67 -0.61 27.42
C ASP A 409 -4.29 0.51 26.44
N LEU A 410 -4.93 1.69 26.54
CA LEU A 410 -4.68 2.85 25.69
C LEU A 410 -4.70 4.16 26.49
N ASN A 411 -3.68 5.00 26.30
CA ASN A 411 -3.69 6.35 26.86
C ASN A 411 -4.62 7.26 26.07
N ALA A 412 -5.43 8.05 26.77
CA ALA A 412 -6.40 9.00 26.19
C ALA A 412 -5.77 10.29 25.63
N THR A 413 -4.61 10.19 24.96
CA THR A 413 -3.95 11.33 24.31
C THR A 413 -4.28 11.37 22.82
N PRO A 414 -4.31 12.55 22.17
CA PRO A 414 -4.67 12.66 20.75
C PRO A 414 -3.83 11.75 19.85
N ARG A 415 -2.51 11.72 20.05
CA ARG A 415 -1.60 10.89 19.25
C ARG A 415 -1.89 9.41 19.42
N GLU A 416 -2.05 8.93 20.66
CA GLU A 416 -2.30 7.52 20.92
C GLU A 416 -3.67 7.06 20.37
N LEU A 417 -4.68 7.93 20.43
CA LEU A 417 -5.99 7.66 19.82
C LEU A 417 -5.89 7.53 18.29
N ILE A 418 -5.14 8.41 17.62
CA ILE A 418 -4.91 8.34 16.16
C ILE A 418 -4.18 7.06 15.79
N ILE A 419 -3.06 6.77 16.46
CA ILE A 419 -2.25 5.57 16.19
C ILE A 419 -3.08 4.32 16.38
N ASN A 420 -3.85 4.24 17.47
CA ASN A 420 -4.68 3.07 17.74
C ASN A 420 -5.80 2.88 16.71
N HIS A 421 -6.42 3.97 16.23
CA HIS A 421 -7.46 3.91 15.21
C HIS A 421 -6.92 3.38 13.87
N ILE A 422 -5.70 3.76 13.47
CA ILE A 422 -5.03 3.19 12.28
C ILE A 422 -4.68 1.71 12.52
N GLN A 423 -4.23 1.37 13.73
CA GLN A 423 -3.87 -0.01 14.09
C GLN A 423 -5.06 -0.98 14.09
N ASP A 424 -6.29 -0.50 14.24
CA ASP A 424 -7.48 -1.35 14.08
C ASP A 424 -7.61 -1.89 12.65
N ILE A 425 -7.16 -1.16 11.63
CA ILE A 425 -7.08 -1.66 10.26
C ILE A 425 -5.94 -2.66 10.13
N LEU A 426 -4.72 -2.30 10.58
CA LEU A 426 -3.55 -3.18 10.52
C LEU A 426 -3.78 -4.53 11.21
N GLN A 427 -4.53 -4.54 12.32
CA GLN A 427 -4.87 -5.75 13.05
C GLN A 427 -5.69 -6.73 12.20
N GLN A 428 -6.59 -6.24 11.34
CA GLN A 428 -7.42 -7.11 10.49
C GLN A 428 -6.54 -7.86 9.48
N TYR A 429 -5.65 -7.14 8.82
CA TYR A 429 -4.67 -7.70 7.88
C TYR A 429 -3.69 -8.66 8.54
N HIS A 430 -3.16 -8.27 9.70
CA HIS A 430 -2.27 -9.12 10.47
C HIS A 430 -2.93 -10.45 10.86
N ARG A 431 -4.16 -10.41 11.39
CA ARG A 431 -4.92 -11.63 11.74
C ARG A 431 -5.23 -12.50 10.52
N ALA A 432 -5.44 -11.91 9.35
CA ALA A 432 -5.61 -12.67 8.11
C ALA A 432 -4.31 -13.38 7.69
N CYS A 433 -3.16 -12.72 7.88
CA CYS A 433 -1.85 -13.19 7.41
C CYS A 433 -1.15 -14.18 8.35
N GLN A 434 -1.51 -14.25 9.64
CA GLN A 434 -0.84 -15.14 10.59
C GLN A 434 -1.18 -16.63 10.43
N GLY A 435 -2.18 -16.96 9.61
CA GLY A 435 -2.76 -18.30 9.53
C GLY A 435 -3.53 -18.66 10.80
N ALA A 436 -4.46 -19.62 10.69
CA ALA A 436 -5.08 -20.18 11.88
C ALA A 436 -4.05 -21.03 12.62
N SER A 437 -3.48 -20.53 13.70
CA SER A 437 -2.89 -21.41 14.71
C SER A 437 -4.00 -22.33 15.20
N SER A 438 -3.77 -23.64 15.17
CA SER A 438 -4.67 -24.71 15.61
C SER A 438 -5.03 -24.67 17.11
N HIS A 439 -4.82 -23.54 17.77
CA HIS A 439 -5.18 -23.27 19.15
C HIS A 439 -6.41 -22.36 19.16
N ASN A 440 -7.56 -22.97 18.89
CA ASN A 440 -8.89 -22.67 19.44
C ASN A 440 -9.92 -23.43 18.60
N ALA A 441 -10.02 -24.73 18.89
CA ALA A 441 -11.21 -25.54 18.64
C ALA A 441 -11.84 -25.86 19.99
#